data_AF-A0A355WDC7-F1
#
_entry.id   AF-A0A355WDC7-F1
#
_cell.length_a   1.000
_cell.length_b   1.000
_cell.length_c   1.000
_cell.angle_alpha   90.00
_cell.angle_beta   90.00
_cell.angle_gamma   90.00
#
_symmetry.space_group_name_H-M   'P 1'
#
loop_
_entity.id
_entity.type
_entity.pdbx_description
1 polymer ?
#
loop_
_entity_poly.entity_id
_entity_poly.type
_entity_poly.pdbx_seq_one_letter_code
_entity_poly.pdbx_strand_id
1 'polypeptide(L)'
;MIKIEVTKEMRKQINDIHREYIEQTSVLKLEEKIKKIRTKKRELFKKLFGDNTKKRKTSIINYCLSADLEDILKTFDVTFSEVYGFKFSDKSTDKQKRTIEAIRKDLDEVFNYRGFNAGIKLKNGSKWNRHKFITALGIRVCPYCNRQYISSYEDGTEGRKTTADADHYYPKEQYPILQMNIFNLVPSCNVCNSRTKGRSNKRHLYPYVDPSDSLSFQIPLELGEQVSKILIDTKINKRAETSKDVFKLDKIYQAHLEEAIEVKQNAINYFEFGERAYEALQGLDVSFDIFPTWFNFMGKDALKDPLTKLRQDIYKQVMDELKK
;
A
#
# COMPACT_ATOMS: atom_id res chain seq x y z
N MET A 1 5.51 7.12 -5.79
CA MET A 1 4.97 6.28 -4.71
C MET A 1 5.46 6.81 -3.37
N ILE A 2 4.70 6.63 -2.30
CA ILE A 2 5.00 7.15 -0.96
C ILE A 2 5.16 5.99 0.00
N LYS A 3 6.26 5.99 0.75
CA LYS A 3 6.48 5.07 1.87
C LYS A 3 5.45 5.36 2.96
N ILE A 4 4.83 4.30 3.48
CA ILE A 4 3.89 4.36 4.59
C ILE A 4 4.68 4.37 5.88
N GLU A 5 4.53 5.45 6.64
CA GLU A 5 5.09 5.56 7.99
C GLU A 5 3.96 5.68 9.00
N VAL A 6 3.98 4.79 9.99
CA VAL A 6 3.00 4.71 11.07
C VAL A 6 3.80 4.73 12.36
N THR A 7 3.41 5.57 13.32
CA THR A 7 4.11 5.67 14.61
C THR A 7 4.10 4.34 15.34
N LYS A 8 5.05 4.12 16.25
CA LYS A 8 5.15 2.88 17.03
C LYS A 8 3.88 2.65 17.86
N GLU A 9 3.30 3.73 18.38
CA GLU A 9 2.09 3.74 19.18
C GLU A 9 0.87 3.34 18.35
N MET A 10 0.68 3.97 17.18
CA MET A 10 -0.39 3.61 16.25
C MET A 10 -0.26 2.16 15.77
N ARG A 11 0.97 1.73 15.45
CA ARG A 11 1.24 0.35 15.03
C ARG A 11 0.89 -0.65 16.12
N LYS A 12 1.29 -0.38 17.37
CA LYS A 12 0.95 -1.22 18.52
C LYS A 12 -0.56 -1.34 18.69
N GLN A 13 -1.29 -0.22 18.66
CA GLN A 13 -2.75 -0.21 18.76
C GLN A 13 -3.41 -1.04 17.64
N ILE A 14 -3.00 -0.84 16.38
CA ILE A 14 -3.52 -1.64 15.26
C ILE A 14 -3.25 -3.13 15.46
N ASN A 15 -2.03 -3.48 15.89
CA ASN A 15 -1.64 -4.87 16.10
C ASN A 15 -2.44 -5.52 17.23
N ASP A 16 -2.68 -4.81 18.33
CA ASP A 16 -3.44 -5.32 19.49
C ASP A 16 -4.92 -5.55 19.13
N ILE A 17 -5.54 -4.58 18.45
CA ILE A 17 -6.93 -4.68 17.99
C ILE A 17 -7.07 -5.80 16.95
N HIS A 18 -6.13 -5.88 16.00
CA HIS A 18 -6.17 -6.92 14.98
C HIS A 18 -5.87 -8.31 15.56
N ARG A 19 -4.97 -8.43 16.55
CA ARG A 19 -4.75 -9.67 17.32
C ARG A 19 -6.06 -10.16 17.90
N GLU A 20 -6.78 -9.30 18.62
CA GLU A 20 -8.06 -9.66 19.23
C GLU A 20 -9.08 -10.13 18.18
N TYR A 21 -9.15 -9.46 17.03
CA TYR A 21 -10.00 -9.89 15.91
C TYR A 21 -9.63 -11.30 15.42
N ILE A 22 -8.34 -11.59 15.22
CA ILE A 22 -7.87 -12.90 14.76
C ILE A 22 -8.16 -13.99 15.81
N GLU A 23 -8.02 -13.68 17.10
CA GLU A 23 -8.37 -14.59 18.19
C GLU A 23 -9.86 -14.97 18.20
N GLN A 24 -10.74 -14.00 17.93
CA GLN A 24 -12.19 -14.22 17.90
C GLN A 24 -12.70 -14.77 16.56
N THR A 25 -11.86 -14.84 15.53
CA THR A 25 -12.26 -15.28 14.19
C THR A 25 -11.39 -16.43 13.69
N SER A 26 -10.23 -16.13 13.10
CA SER A 26 -9.42 -17.10 12.37
C SER A 26 -8.92 -18.24 13.26
N VAL A 27 -8.64 -18.00 14.54
CA VAL A 27 -8.28 -19.06 15.49
C VAL A 27 -9.41 -20.08 15.64
N LEU A 28 -10.64 -19.63 15.89
CA LEU A 28 -11.80 -20.51 16.04
C LEU A 28 -12.06 -21.32 14.76
N LYS A 29 -11.97 -20.65 13.61
CA LYS A 29 -12.16 -21.30 12.30
C LYS A 29 -11.07 -22.30 11.98
N LEU A 30 -9.83 -22.02 12.36
CA LEU A 30 -8.72 -22.97 12.23
C LEU A 30 -8.97 -24.23 13.07
N GLU A 31 -9.40 -24.08 14.31
CA GLU A 31 -9.72 -25.22 15.19
C GLU A 31 -10.86 -26.08 14.63
N GLU A 32 -11.94 -25.46 14.15
CA GLU A 32 -13.03 -26.17 13.47
C GLU A 32 -12.57 -26.86 12.19
N LYS A 33 -11.75 -26.19 11.38
CA LYS A 33 -11.23 -26.72 10.12
C LYS A 33 -10.37 -27.96 10.36
N ILE A 34 -9.49 -27.93 11.36
CA ILE A 34 -8.60 -29.06 11.69
C ILE A 34 -9.36 -30.32 12.13
N LYS A 35 -10.54 -30.16 12.74
CA LYS A 35 -11.42 -31.29 13.09
C LYS A 35 -12.04 -31.94 11.83
N LYS A 36 -12.26 -31.17 10.76
CA LYS A 36 -12.93 -31.62 9.54
C LYS A 36 -11.97 -32.17 8.49
N ILE A 37 -10.78 -31.60 8.35
CA ILE A 37 -9.78 -32.03 7.35
C ILE A 37 -9.07 -33.32 7.76
N ARG A 38 -8.77 -34.18 6.79
CA ARG A 38 -8.08 -35.46 6.97
C ARG A 38 -6.82 -35.55 6.11
N THR A 39 -6.04 -36.61 6.32
CA THR A 39 -4.85 -36.97 5.52
C THR A 39 -3.87 -35.81 5.33
N LYS A 40 -3.41 -35.56 4.10
CA LYS A 40 -2.39 -34.56 3.76
C LYS A 40 -2.79 -33.14 4.13
N LYS A 41 -4.08 -32.79 4.06
CA LYS A 41 -4.55 -31.45 4.46
C LYS A 41 -4.31 -31.21 5.95
N ARG A 42 -4.64 -32.20 6.79
CA ARG A 42 -4.44 -32.11 8.24
C ARG A 42 -2.96 -32.03 8.58
N GLU A 43 -2.12 -32.78 7.87
CA GLU A 43 -0.66 -32.72 8.01
C GLU A 43 -0.12 -31.32 7.67
N LEU A 44 -0.48 -30.78 6.49
CA LEU A 44 -0.11 -29.42 6.08
C LEU A 44 -0.48 -28.39 7.14
N PHE A 45 -1.73 -28.38 7.60
CA PHE A 45 -2.19 -27.39 8.59
C PHE A 45 -1.49 -27.56 9.94
N LYS A 46 -1.19 -28.79 10.38
CA LYS A 46 -0.41 -29.03 11.60
C LYS A 46 1.04 -28.55 11.47
N LYS A 47 1.66 -28.74 10.31
CA LYS A 47 3.02 -28.22 10.05
C LYS A 47 3.05 -26.70 9.98
N LEU A 48 2.08 -26.08 9.31
CA LEU A 48 2.01 -24.61 9.16
C LEU A 48 1.68 -23.90 10.48
N PHE A 49 0.68 -24.40 11.22
CA PHE A 49 0.12 -23.68 12.37
C PHE A 49 0.46 -24.33 13.71
N GLY A 50 0.67 -25.64 13.76
CA GLY A 50 1.05 -26.36 14.98
C GLY A 50 0.18 -27.58 15.30
N ASP A 51 0.75 -28.48 16.11
CA ASP A 51 0.14 -29.74 16.53
C ASP A 51 -0.93 -29.60 17.63
N ASN A 52 -0.87 -28.54 18.44
CA ASN A 52 -1.79 -28.24 19.54
C ASN A 52 -2.39 -26.83 19.45
N THR A 53 -3.47 -26.60 20.19
CA THR A 53 -4.26 -25.35 20.15
C THR A 53 -3.42 -24.11 20.49
N LYS A 54 -2.49 -24.21 21.46
CA LYS A 54 -1.63 -23.08 21.85
C LYS A 54 -0.71 -22.68 20.70
N LYS A 55 0.00 -23.65 20.09
CA LYS A 55 0.87 -23.38 18.94
C LYS A 55 0.07 -22.80 17.77
N ARG A 56 -1.11 -23.37 17.47
CA ARG A 56 -1.99 -22.87 16.40
C ARG A 56 -2.43 -21.44 16.58
N LYS A 57 -2.87 -21.09 17.80
CA LYS A 57 -3.19 -19.71 18.16
C LYS A 57 -2.00 -18.78 17.92
N THR A 58 -0.83 -19.12 18.45
CA THR A 58 0.37 -18.29 18.30
C THR A 58 0.78 -18.13 16.84
N SER A 59 0.85 -19.22 16.08
CA SER A 59 1.29 -19.21 14.69
C SER A 59 0.36 -18.37 13.82
N ILE A 60 -0.96 -18.62 13.85
CA ILE A 60 -1.89 -17.87 12.97
C ILE A 60 -1.89 -16.37 13.26
N ILE A 61 -1.73 -15.97 14.53
CA ILE A 61 -1.58 -14.57 14.89
C ILE A 61 -0.27 -13.99 14.32
N ASN A 62 0.84 -14.74 14.41
CA ASN A 62 2.11 -14.33 13.82
C ASN A 62 2.01 -14.20 12.29
N TYR A 63 1.34 -15.12 11.61
CA TYR A 63 1.06 -15.01 10.16
C TYR A 63 0.30 -13.74 9.81
N CYS A 64 -0.63 -13.27 10.67
CA CYS A 64 -1.41 -12.06 10.42
C CYS A 64 -0.70 -10.75 10.82
N LEU A 65 0.32 -10.82 11.68
CA LEU A 65 0.98 -9.63 12.28
C LEU A 65 2.47 -9.51 11.96
N SER A 66 3.07 -10.47 11.25
CA SER A 66 4.48 -10.36 10.84
C SER A 66 4.63 -9.41 9.66
N ALA A 67 5.64 -8.55 9.72
CA ALA A 67 6.07 -7.73 8.59
C ALA A 67 6.92 -8.52 7.58
N ASP A 68 7.48 -9.67 7.98
CA ASP A 68 8.28 -10.53 7.12
C ASP A 68 7.37 -11.45 6.27
N LEU A 69 6.87 -10.88 5.18
CA LEU A 69 5.98 -11.59 4.25
C LEU A 69 6.73 -12.67 3.47
N GLU A 70 8.02 -12.47 3.20
CA GLU A 70 8.82 -13.42 2.40
C GLU A 70 9.13 -14.69 3.19
N ASP A 71 9.45 -14.58 4.48
CA ASP A 71 9.64 -15.74 5.35
C ASP A 71 8.36 -16.57 5.51
N ILE A 72 7.20 -15.91 5.63
CA ILE A 72 5.89 -16.57 5.64
C ILE A 72 5.68 -17.37 4.33
N LEU A 73 5.95 -16.75 3.18
CA LEU A 73 5.75 -17.39 1.88
C LEU A 73 6.72 -18.56 1.69
N LYS A 74 7.99 -18.39 2.06
CA LYS A 74 9.01 -19.44 2.02
C LYS A 74 8.59 -20.62 2.89
N THR A 75 8.18 -20.36 4.14
CA THR A 75 7.69 -21.38 5.06
C THR A 75 6.48 -22.13 4.47
N PHE A 76 5.53 -21.40 3.91
CA PHE A 76 4.36 -21.97 3.27
C PHE A 76 4.73 -22.87 2.07
N ASP A 77 5.56 -22.38 1.15
CA ASP A 77 5.94 -23.10 -0.07
C ASP A 77 6.77 -24.35 0.23
N VAL A 78 7.71 -24.27 1.18
CA VAL A 78 8.49 -25.43 1.64
C VAL A 78 7.56 -26.47 2.26
N THR A 79 6.73 -26.07 3.22
CA THR A 79 5.82 -26.98 3.92
C THR A 79 4.81 -27.63 2.96
N PHE A 80 4.27 -26.86 2.01
CA PHE A 80 3.36 -27.38 1.00
C PHE A 80 4.07 -28.41 0.11
N SER A 81 5.28 -28.09 -0.36
CA SER A 81 6.06 -28.96 -1.25
C SER A 81 6.44 -30.27 -0.56
N GLU A 82 6.80 -30.25 0.72
CA GLU A 82 7.05 -31.45 1.51
C GLU A 82 5.85 -32.39 1.59
N VAL A 83 4.65 -31.84 1.81
CA VAL A 83 3.42 -32.64 1.99
C VAL A 83 2.88 -33.17 0.66
N TYR A 84 2.94 -32.34 -0.38
CA TYR A 84 2.27 -32.63 -1.66
C TYR A 84 3.21 -33.10 -2.77
N GLY A 85 4.51 -32.86 -2.66
CA GLY A 85 5.53 -33.24 -3.65
C GLY A 85 5.61 -32.30 -4.86
N PHE A 86 4.99 -31.12 -4.81
CA PHE A 86 5.06 -30.08 -5.86
C PHE A 86 4.83 -28.70 -5.26
N LYS A 87 5.20 -27.63 -5.98
CA LYS A 87 5.05 -26.24 -5.51
C LYS A 87 3.60 -25.76 -5.56
N PHE A 88 3.17 -24.92 -4.62
CA PHE A 88 1.80 -24.37 -4.62
C PHE A 88 1.50 -23.50 -5.86
N SER A 89 2.53 -22.93 -6.48
CA SER A 89 2.42 -22.18 -7.73
C SER A 89 2.31 -23.08 -8.97
N ASP A 90 2.62 -24.38 -8.86
CA ASP A 90 2.65 -25.29 -10.00
C ASP A 90 1.25 -25.82 -10.32
N LYS A 91 0.74 -25.42 -11.49
CA LYS A 91 -0.60 -25.75 -11.99
C LYS A 91 -0.55 -26.60 -13.26
N SER A 92 0.51 -27.39 -13.45
CA SER A 92 0.77 -28.14 -14.68
C SER A 92 -0.26 -29.25 -14.95
N THR A 93 -0.81 -29.87 -13.91
CA THR A 93 -1.79 -30.96 -14.03
C THR A 93 -3.13 -30.64 -13.37
N ASP A 94 -4.21 -31.27 -13.83
CA ASP A 94 -5.55 -31.07 -13.24
C ASP A 94 -5.65 -31.57 -11.80
N LYS A 95 -4.82 -32.53 -11.41
CA LYS A 95 -4.70 -32.99 -10.02
C LYS A 95 -4.08 -31.90 -9.14
N GLN A 96 -3.02 -31.24 -9.61
CA GLN A 96 -2.38 -30.12 -8.90
C GLN A 96 -3.34 -28.94 -8.80
N LYS A 97 -4.01 -28.55 -9.91
CA LYS A 97 -5.02 -27.48 -9.91
C LYS A 97 -6.12 -27.71 -8.88
N ARG A 98 -6.71 -28.91 -8.86
CA ARG A 98 -7.76 -29.29 -7.89
C ARG A 98 -7.25 -29.26 -6.45
N THR A 99 -6.02 -29.72 -6.22
CA THR A 99 -5.40 -29.72 -4.89
C THR A 99 -5.15 -28.30 -4.39
N ILE A 100 -4.56 -27.44 -5.22
CA ILE A 100 -4.32 -26.03 -4.92
C ILE A 100 -5.63 -25.32 -4.61
N GLU A 101 -6.66 -25.49 -5.45
CA GLU A 101 -7.97 -24.86 -5.21
C GLU A 101 -8.62 -25.34 -3.91
N ALA A 102 -8.51 -26.64 -3.60
CA ALA A 102 -9.01 -27.17 -2.35
C ALA A 102 -8.30 -26.59 -1.11
N ILE A 103 -6.98 -26.34 -1.19
CA ILE A 103 -6.22 -25.69 -0.12
C ILE A 103 -6.54 -24.20 -0.03
N ARG A 104 -6.68 -23.50 -1.17
CA ARG A 104 -7.11 -22.10 -1.21
C ARG A 104 -8.46 -21.92 -0.51
N LYS A 105 -9.44 -22.77 -0.82
CA LYS A 105 -10.75 -22.75 -0.17
C LYS A 105 -10.65 -22.95 1.34
N ASP A 106 -9.82 -23.89 1.80
CA ASP A 106 -9.63 -24.13 3.23
C ASP A 106 -8.98 -22.93 3.94
N LEU A 107 -7.99 -22.29 3.32
CA LEU A 107 -7.36 -21.07 3.85
C LEU A 107 -8.33 -19.88 3.83
N ASP A 108 -9.14 -19.74 2.78
CA ASP A 108 -10.18 -18.71 2.68
C ASP A 108 -11.25 -18.86 3.76
N GLU A 109 -11.63 -20.09 4.10
CA GLU A 109 -12.55 -20.35 5.21
C GLU A 109 -11.92 -19.98 6.56
N VAL A 110 -10.63 -20.28 6.77
CA VAL A 110 -9.94 -19.97 8.04
C VAL A 110 -9.70 -18.46 8.22
N PHE A 111 -9.08 -17.81 7.23
CA PHE A 111 -8.73 -16.40 7.33
C PHE A 111 -9.94 -15.49 7.08
N ASN A 112 -10.83 -15.87 6.16
CA ASN A 112 -12.09 -15.19 5.87
C ASN A 112 -11.99 -13.66 5.68
N TYR A 113 -11.15 -13.22 4.74
CA TYR A 113 -11.04 -11.79 4.40
C TYR A 113 -12.39 -11.15 4.03
N ARG A 114 -13.30 -11.90 3.39
CA ARG A 114 -14.65 -11.41 3.07
C ARG A 114 -15.40 -10.98 4.33
N GLY A 115 -15.28 -11.72 5.42
CA GLY A 115 -15.88 -11.34 6.70
C GLY A 115 -15.16 -10.19 7.40
N PHE A 116 -13.91 -9.86 7.05
CA PHE A 116 -13.22 -8.69 7.58
C PHE A 116 -13.80 -7.38 7.05
N ASN A 117 -14.41 -7.38 5.86
CA ASN A 117 -15.16 -6.23 5.38
C ASN A 117 -16.34 -5.88 6.30
N ALA A 118 -17.11 -6.90 6.70
CA ALA A 118 -18.20 -6.73 7.65
C ALA A 118 -17.66 -6.42 9.06
N GLY A 119 -16.64 -7.16 9.49
CA GLY A 119 -16.04 -7.08 10.83
C GLY A 119 -16.88 -7.74 11.92
N ILE A 120 -16.34 -7.72 13.13
CA ILE A 120 -17.03 -8.17 14.35
C ILE A 120 -16.91 -7.11 15.44
N LYS A 121 -17.78 -7.20 16.46
CA LYS A 121 -17.60 -6.46 17.72
C LYS A 121 -16.52 -7.16 18.56
N LEU A 122 -15.61 -6.36 19.09
CA LEU A 122 -14.57 -6.77 20.03
C LEU A 122 -15.10 -6.71 21.47
N LYS A 123 -14.30 -7.17 22.44
CA LYS A 123 -14.67 -7.25 23.86
C LYS A 123 -15.02 -5.88 24.45
N ASN A 124 -14.36 -4.83 23.98
CA ASN A 124 -14.64 -3.45 24.39
C ASN A 124 -15.87 -2.82 23.69
N GLY A 125 -16.64 -3.62 22.93
CA GLY A 125 -17.82 -3.17 22.18
C GLY A 125 -17.50 -2.49 20.85
N SER A 126 -16.25 -2.12 20.59
CA SER A 126 -15.84 -1.50 19.32
C SER A 126 -15.87 -2.49 18.17
N LYS A 127 -16.20 -2.04 16.96
CA LYS A 127 -16.21 -2.87 15.75
C LYS A 127 -14.87 -2.79 15.05
N TRP A 128 -14.28 -3.93 14.71
CA TRP A 128 -13.07 -3.99 13.88
C TRP A 128 -13.36 -4.62 12.52
N ASN A 129 -13.06 -3.87 11.47
CA ASN A 129 -13.26 -4.24 10.07
C ASN A 129 -12.20 -3.59 9.18
N ARG A 130 -12.22 -3.91 7.89
CA ARG A 130 -11.31 -3.33 6.87
C ARG A 130 -11.31 -1.79 6.88
N HIS A 131 -12.48 -1.16 7.03
CA HIS A 131 -12.59 0.30 7.00
C HIS A 131 -11.91 0.96 8.21
N LYS A 132 -12.10 0.40 9.40
CA LYS A 132 -11.45 0.86 10.64
C LYS A 132 -9.94 0.62 10.60
N PHE A 133 -9.48 -0.50 10.03
CA PHE A 133 -8.06 -0.73 9.79
C PHE A 133 -7.43 0.36 8.91
N ILE A 134 -8.01 0.64 7.74
CA ILE A 134 -7.49 1.68 6.83
C ILE A 134 -7.48 3.04 7.52
N THR A 135 -8.58 3.39 8.21
CA THR A 135 -8.66 4.67 8.94
C THR A 135 -7.58 4.77 10.02
N ALA A 136 -7.32 3.68 10.74
CA ALA A 136 -6.33 3.65 11.82
C ALA A 136 -4.89 3.87 11.33
N LEU A 137 -4.59 3.61 10.05
CA LEU A 137 -3.30 3.96 9.45
C LEU A 137 -3.08 5.47 9.34
N GLY A 138 -4.16 6.27 9.37
CA GLY A 138 -4.08 7.73 9.29
C GLY A 138 -3.67 8.27 7.92
N ILE A 139 -3.69 7.45 6.87
CA ILE A 139 -3.28 7.82 5.52
C ILE A 139 -4.48 8.40 4.78
N ARG A 140 -4.31 9.57 4.15
CA ARG A 140 -5.38 10.27 3.42
C ARG A 140 -5.14 10.34 1.93
N VAL A 141 -3.99 9.92 1.43
CA VAL A 141 -3.67 9.92 0.00
C VAL A 141 -3.13 8.56 -0.40
N CYS A 142 -3.56 8.05 -1.55
CA CYS A 142 -3.12 6.76 -2.07
C CYS A 142 -1.57 6.70 -2.15
N PRO A 143 -0.90 5.76 -1.46
CA PRO A 143 0.55 5.66 -1.42
C PRO A 143 1.14 5.18 -2.76
N TYR A 144 0.35 4.52 -3.60
CA TYR A 144 0.80 4.12 -4.93
C TYR A 144 0.94 5.31 -5.87
N CYS A 145 -0.11 6.13 -6.01
CA CYS A 145 -0.08 7.22 -6.98
C CYS A 145 0.11 8.61 -6.41
N ASN A 146 0.03 8.84 -5.10
CA ASN A 146 0.02 10.19 -4.49
C ASN A 146 -0.96 11.20 -5.16
N ARG A 147 -1.95 10.76 -5.95
CA ARG A 147 -2.86 11.65 -6.73
C ARG A 147 -4.28 11.72 -6.19
N GLN A 148 -4.70 10.72 -5.43
CA GLN A 148 -6.10 10.53 -5.07
C GLN A 148 -6.23 10.46 -3.56
N TYR A 149 -7.14 11.27 -3.03
CA TYR A 149 -7.56 11.15 -1.64
C TYR A 149 -8.15 9.77 -1.38
N ILE A 150 -7.84 9.22 -0.21
CA ILE A 150 -8.48 8.07 0.40
C ILE A 150 -9.07 8.54 1.73
N SER A 151 -10.34 8.91 1.72
CA SER A 151 -11.02 9.53 2.84
C SER A 151 -11.80 8.51 3.66
N SER A 152 -12.22 8.92 4.86
CA SER A 152 -13.13 8.17 5.72
C SER A 152 -14.30 9.07 6.11
N TYR A 153 -15.49 8.49 6.25
CA TYR A 153 -16.72 9.18 6.66
C TYR A 153 -17.54 8.27 7.57
N GLU A 154 -18.37 8.86 8.43
CA GLU A 154 -19.33 8.08 9.23
C GLU A 154 -20.56 7.77 8.37
N ASP A 155 -20.91 6.49 8.28
CA ASP A 155 -22.15 6.03 7.67
C ASP A 155 -23.08 5.63 8.81
N GLY A 156 -24.18 6.37 9.01
CA GLY A 156 -24.97 6.37 10.25
C GLY A 156 -25.31 4.97 10.79
N THR A 157 -25.69 4.04 9.92
CA THR A 157 -26.09 2.68 10.30
C THR A 157 -24.94 1.66 10.26
N GLU A 158 -23.88 1.91 9.50
CA GLU A 158 -22.78 0.95 9.26
C GLU A 158 -21.46 1.32 9.96
N GLY A 159 -21.42 2.49 10.60
CA GLY A 159 -20.24 3.09 11.20
C GLY A 159 -19.27 3.64 10.15
N ARG A 160 -18.05 4.00 10.59
CA ARG A 160 -17.02 4.54 9.70
C ARG A 160 -16.71 3.68 8.48
N LYS A 161 -16.88 4.27 7.30
CA LYS A 161 -16.46 3.75 5.99
C LYS A 161 -15.25 4.51 5.46
N THR A 162 -14.64 3.97 4.40
CA THR A 162 -13.53 4.62 3.69
C THR A 162 -13.70 4.43 2.19
N THR A 163 -13.27 5.42 1.43
CA THR A 163 -13.21 5.38 -0.04
C THR A 163 -12.03 4.57 -0.57
N ALA A 164 -11.07 4.22 0.30
CA ALA A 164 -9.96 3.34 -0.07
C ALA A 164 -10.36 1.87 -0.10
N ASP A 165 -9.64 1.11 -0.92
CA ASP A 165 -9.55 -0.34 -0.86
C ASP A 165 -8.36 -0.76 0.02
N ALA A 166 -8.40 -1.97 0.57
CA ALA A 166 -7.20 -2.62 1.12
C ALA A 166 -6.68 -3.59 0.06
N ASP A 167 -5.70 -3.14 -0.71
CA ASP A 167 -5.07 -3.90 -1.78
C ASP A 167 -4.10 -4.93 -1.19
N HIS A 168 -4.12 -6.14 -1.73
CA HIS A 168 -3.21 -7.21 -1.35
C HIS A 168 -1.89 -7.11 -2.13
N TYR A 169 -0.81 -6.65 -1.50
CA TYR A 169 0.50 -6.50 -2.16
C TYR A 169 0.97 -7.81 -2.82
N TYR A 170 0.82 -8.93 -2.12
CA TYR A 170 0.79 -10.28 -2.66
C TYR A 170 -0.66 -10.66 -2.93
N PRO A 171 -1.10 -10.78 -4.20
CA PRO A 171 -2.50 -11.01 -4.54
C PRO A 171 -3.07 -12.21 -3.80
N LYS A 172 -4.22 -12.03 -3.12
CA LYS A 172 -4.89 -13.08 -2.36
C LYS A 172 -5.08 -14.37 -3.16
N GLU A 173 -5.41 -14.24 -4.44
CA GLU A 173 -5.57 -15.40 -5.31
C GLU A 173 -4.29 -16.24 -5.35
N GLN A 174 -3.10 -15.65 -5.42
CA GLN A 174 -1.87 -16.43 -5.53
C GLN A 174 -1.29 -16.78 -4.14
N TYR A 175 -1.57 -15.94 -3.13
CA TYR A 175 -1.00 -16.05 -1.79
C TYR A 175 -2.09 -16.00 -0.71
N PRO A 176 -2.98 -17.01 -0.64
CA PRO A 176 -4.10 -17.02 0.30
C PRO A 176 -3.66 -17.05 1.77
N ILE A 177 -2.43 -17.49 2.06
CA ILE A 177 -1.84 -17.50 3.41
C ILE A 177 -1.63 -16.08 3.97
N LEU A 178 -1.50 -15.07 3.10
CA LEU A 178 -1.29 -13.66 3.47
C LEU A 178 -2.57 -12.81 3.44
N GLN A 179 -3.75 -13.41 3.22
CA GLN A 179 -4.95 -12.62 2.92
C GLN A 179 -5.45 -11.74 4.09
N MET A 180 -5.08 -12.11 5.33
CA MET A 180 -5.39 -11.36 6.56
C MET A 180 -4.15 -10.77 7.21
N ASN A 181 -2.98 -10.85 6.56
CA ASN A 181 -1.79 -10.18 7.08
C ASN A 181 -1.91 -8.67 6.82
N ILE A 182 -1.86 -7.86 7.87
CA ILE A 182 -2.04 -6.39 7.77
C ILE A 182 -0.92 -5.68 7.02
N PHE A 183 0.28 -6.26 6.97
CA PHE A 183 1.38 -5.74 6.14
C PHE A 183 1.15 -6.08 4.68
N ASN A 184 0.42 -7.15 4.37
CA ASN A 184 0.00 -7.44 3.00
C ASN A 184 -1.16 -6.52 2.53
N LEU A 185 -1.81 -5.77 3.42
CA LEU A 185 -2.94 -4.88 3.11
C LEU A 185 -2.50 -3.41 3.00
N VAL A 186 -2.37 -2.94 1.77
CA VAL A 186 -2.00 -1.54 1.45
C VAL A 186 -3.26 -0.73 1.19
N PRO A 187 -3.51 0.37 1.91
CA PRO A 187 -4.62 1.26 1.58
C PRO A 187 -4.36 1.90 0.21
N SER A 188 -5.34 1.86 -0.69
CA SER A 188 -5.16 2.33 -2.06
C SER A 188 -6.45 2.89 -2.65
N CYS A 189 -6.33 3.80 -3.63
CA CYS A 189 -7.49 4.26 -4.39
C CYS A 189 -7.94 3.18 -5.40
N ASN A 190 -9.21 3.25 -5.79
CA ASN A 190 -9.79 2.27 -6.72
C ASN A 190 -9.07 2.22 -8.08
N VAL A 191 -8.57 3.36 -8.57
CA VAL A 191 -7.81 3.42 -9.84
C VAL A 191 -6.51 2.62 -9.75
N CYS A 192 -5.75 2.77 -8.68
CA CYS A 192 -4.51 2.01 -8.47
C CYS A 192 -4.78 0.52 -8.26
N ASN A 193 -5.72 0.21 -7.37
CA ASN A 193 -6.04 -1.17 -7.01
C ASN A 193 -6.70 -1.93 -8.18
N SER A 194 -7.84 -1.43 -8.66
CA SER A 194 -8.72 -2.18 -9.55
C SER A 194 -8.44 -1.95 -11.03
N ARG A 195 -8.12 -0.71 -11.42
CA ARG A 195 -8.02 -0.34 -12.85
C ARG A 195 -6.63 -0.53 -13.45
N THR A 196 -5.58 -0.36 -12.64
CA THR A 196 -4.19 -0.44 -13.13
C THR A 196 -3.50 -1.70 -12.64
N LYS A 197 -3.32 -1.89 -11.32
CA LYS A 197 -2.71 -3.11 -10.77
C LYS A 197 -3.52 -4.37 -11.09
N GLY A 198 -4.82 -4.34 -10.79
CA GLY A 198 -5.73 -5.47 -10.98
C GLY A 198 -5.20 -6.75 -10.35
N ARG A 199 -5.09 -7.82 -11.16
CA ARG A 199 -4.59 -9.13 -10.74
C ARG A 199 -3.07 -9.31 -10.92
N SER A 200 -2.34 -8.24 -11.27
CA SER A 200 -0.89 -8.31 -11.48
C SER A 200 -0.17 -8.83 -10.24
N ASN A 201 0.71 -9.81 -10.44
CA ASN A 201 1.63 -10.30 -9.41
C ASN A 201 3.07 -9.77 -9.59
N LYS A 202 3.28 -8.85 -10.53
CA LYS A 202 4.61 -8.26 -10.74
C LYS A 202 5.04 -7.52 -9.46
N ARG A 203 6.24 -7.81 -8.97
CA ARG A 203 6.77 -7.21 -7.75
C ARG A 203 7.15 -5.75 -8.02
N HIS A 204 6.31 -4.84 -7.55
CA HIS A 204 6.52 -3.40 -7.60
C HIS A 204 7.07 -2.88 -6.26
N LEU A 205 7.38 -1.59 -6.14
CA LEU A 205 7.75 -1.00 -4.85
C LEU A 205 6.63 -1.23 -3.82
N TYR A 206 7.02 -1.56 -2.61
CA TYR A 206 6.17 -1.95 -1.50
C TYR A 206 6.13 -0.81 -0.48
N PRO A 207 4.99 -0.11 -0.35
CA PRO A 207 4.93 1.12 0.44
C PRO A 207 5.34 0.96 1.91
N TYR A 208 5.25 -0.22 2.52
CA TYR A 208 5.71 -0.39 3.90
C TYR A 208 7.23 -0.53 4.06
N VAL A 209 7.99 -0.71 2.97
CA VAL A 209 9.45 -0.97 3.03
C VAL A 209 10.24 -0.01 2.15
N ASP A 210 9.88 0.10 0.87
CA ASP A 210 10.69 0.84 -0.09
C ASP A 210 10.59 2.36 0.14
N PRO A 211 11.71 3.08 0.11
CA PRO A 211 11.71 4.52 0.36
C PRO A 211 11.06 5.29 -0.78
N SER A 212 10.40 6.41 -0.44
CA SER A 212 9.66 7.26 -1.39
C SER A 212 10.51 7.79 -2.53
N ASP A 213 11.83 7.91 -2.32
CA ASP A 213 12.77 8.39 -3.32
C ASP A 213 13.27 7.27 -4.25
N SER A 214 12.83 6.01 -4.10
CA SER A 214 13.11 4.94 -5.08
C SER A 214 12.56 5.25 -6.48
N LEU A 215 11.67 6.24 -6.58
CA LEU A 215 11.09 6.76 -7.81
C LEU A 215 10.87 8.25 -7.63
N SER A 216 11.30 9.07 -8.59
CA SER A 216 11.11 10.53 -8.58
C SER A 216 10.49 11.04 -9.86
N PHE A 217 9.69 12.09 -9.74
CA PHE A 217 9.20 12.84 -10.89
C PHE A 217 10.27 13.83 -11.37
N GLN A 218 10.35 14.00 -12.68
CA GLN A 218 11.27 14.93 -13.32
C GLN A 218 10.57 15.65 -14.47
N ILE A 219 11.13 16.77 -14.87
CA ILE A 219 10.78 17.51 -16.07
C ILE A 219 12.04 17.73 -16.94
N PRO A 220 11.89 18.01 -18.25
CA PRO A 220 12.99 18.51 -19.08
C PRO A 220 13.63 19.75 -18.46
N LEU A 221 14.96 19.72 -18.34
CA LEU A 221 15.75 20.67 -17.55
C LEU A 221 16.12 21.96 -18.29
N GLU A 222 15.96 22.01 -19.61
CA GLU A 222 16.39 23.18 -20.37
C GLU A 222 15.62 24.43 -19.91
N LEU A 223 16.39 25.41 -19.42
CA LEU A 223 15.92 26.72 -18.94
C LEU A 223 15.46 27.53 -20.15
N GLY A 224 14.18 27.42 -20.47
CA GLY A 224 13.55 27.99 -21.67
C GLY A 224 12.60 27.02 -22.35
N GLU A 225 12.80 25.71 -22.17
CA GLU A 225 11.84 24.73 -22.65
C GLU A 225 10.57 24.74 -21.79
N GLN A 226 9.43 24.81 -22.48
CA GLN A 226 8.14 24.53 -21.88
C GLN A 226 8.15 23.10 -21.34
N VAL A 227 7.58 22.89 -20.15
CA VAL A 227 7.42 21.54 -19.61
C VAL A 227 6.46 20.76 -20.52
N SER A 228 7.03 19.95 -21.40
CA SER A 228 6.29 19.19 -22.42
C SER A 228 5.78 17.84 -21.92
N LYS A 229 6.41 17.32 -20.87
CA LYS A 229 6.09 16.00 -20.27
C LYS A 229 6.60 15.91 -18.84
N ILE A 230 5.94 15.08 -18.04
CA ILE A 230 6.48 14.60 -16.76
C ILE A 230 7.20 13.27 -17.00
N LEU A 231 8.45 13.22 -16.58
CA LEU A 231 9.29 12.03 -16.59
C LEU A 231 9.30 11.36 -15.22
N ILE A 232 9.69 10.09 -15.21
CA ILE A 232 9.85 9.31 -13.99
C ILE A 232 11.24 8.69 -14.02
N ASP A 233 12.08 9.13 -13.10
CA ASP A 233 13.35 8.49 -12.81
C ASP A 233 13.12 7.37 -11.79
N THR A 234 13.51 6.17 -12.18
CA THR A 234 13.37 4.94 -11.39
C THR A 234 14.68 4.55 -10.70
N LYS A 235 15.75 5.34 -10.85
CA LYS A 235 17.06 5.10 -10.24
C LYS A 235 17.63 3.71 -10.55
N ILE A 236 17.37 3.19 -11.75
CA ILE A 236 17.77 1.83 -12.17
C ILE A 236 17.17 0.74 -11.26
N ASN A 237 16.12 1.06 -10.49
CA ASN A 237 15.44 0.11 -9.61
C ASN A 237 14.36 -0.64 -10.39
N LYS A 238 14.55 -1.95 -10.56
CA LYS A 238 13.60 -2.84 -11.27
C LYS A 238 12.18 -2.82 -10.70
N ARG A 239 12.03 -2.68 -9.38
CA ARG A 239 10.72 -2.59 -8.73
C ARG A 239 10.07 -1.23 -8.97
N ALA A 240 10.86 -0.16 -9.08
CA ALA A 240 10.37 1.17 -9.49
C ALA A 240 9.93 1.20 -10.96
N GLU A 241 10.68 0.56 -11.86
CA GLU A 241 10.25 0.33 -13.24
C GLU A 241 8.93 -0.45 -13.31
N THR A 242 8.84 -1.54 -12.55
CA THR A 242 7.60 -2.31 -12.44
C THR A 242 6.45 -1.47 -11.88
N SER A 243 6.70 -0.61 -10.89
CA SER A 243 5.69 0.32 -10.36
C SER A 243 5.18 1.30 -11.42
N LYS A 244 6.10 1.91 -12.19
CA LYS A 244 5.76 2.80 -13.30
C LYS A 244 4.79 2.11 -14.26
N ASP A 245 5.10 0.87 -14.66
CA ASP A 245 4.31 0.09 -15.61
C ASP A 245 2.98 -0.42 -15.07
N VAL A 246 2.98 -0.94 -13.83
CA VAL A 246 1.80 -1.56 -13.19
C VAL A 246 0.76 -0.50 -12.86
N PHE A 247 1.18 0.65 -12.35
CA PHE A 247 0.27 1.74 -11.98
C PHE A 247 0.10 2.79 -13.08
N LYS A 248 0.75 2.60 -14.25
CA LYS A 248 0.71 3.52 -15.41
C LYS A 248 1.11 4.95 -15.03
N LEU A 249 2.07 5.09 -14.12
CA LEU A 249 2.41 6.38 -13.51
C LEU A 249 2.86 7.38 -14.59
N ASP A 250 3.68 6.95 -15.54
CA ASP A 250 4.17 7.78 -16.65
C ASP A 250 3.05 8.29 -17.55
N LYS A 251 1.91 7.59 -17.62
CA LYS A 251 0.74 8.01 -18.41
C LYS A 251 -0.19 8.92 -17.62
N ILE A 252 -0.58 8.50 -16.41
CA ILE A 252 -1.62 9.21 -15.64
C ILE A 252 -1.12 10.53 -15.05
N TYR A 253 0.19 10.70 -14.90
CA TYR A 253 0.78 11.94 -14.45
C TYR A 253 0.86 13.01 -15.54
N GLN A 254 0.71 12.67 -16.83
CA GLN A 254 0.64 13.69 -17.88
C GLN A 254 -0.60 14.59 -17.77
N ALA A 255 -1.62 14.17 -17.02
CA ALA A 255 -2.77 15.02 -16.68
C ALA A 255 -2.44 16.10 -15.62
N HIS A 256 -1.19 16.20 -15.16
CA HIS A 256 -0.72 17.09 -14.09
C HIS A 256 0.41 18.02 -14.58
N LEU A 257 0.43 18.31 -15.89
CA LEU A 257 1.47 19.15 -16.50
C LEU A 257 1.40 20.59 -16.01
N GLU A 258 0.19 21.12 -15.79
CA GLU A 258 0.00 22.47 -15.28
C GLU A 258 0.65 22.64 -13.91
N GLU A 259 0.48 21.68 -13.00
CA GLU A 259 1.15 21.69 -11.69
C GLU A 259 2.67 21.64 -11.81
N ALA A 260 3.20 20.89 -12.78
CA ALA A 260 4.64 20.83 -13.03
C ALA A 260 5.19 22.14 -13.60
N ILE A 261 4.46 22.78 -14.51
CA ILE A 261 4.77 24.09 -15.10
C ILE A 261 4.80 25.16 -14.01
N GLU A 262 3.75 25.22 -13.20
CA GLU A 262 3.62 26.21 -12.11
C GLU A 262 4.79 26.10 -11.13
N VAL A 263 5.15 24.88 -10.69
CA VAL A 263 6.29 24.69 -9.78
C VAL A 263 7.60 25.13 -10.42
N LYS A 264 7.86 24.80 -11.70
CA LYS A 264 9.08 25.24 -12.41
C LYS A 264 9.15 26.76 -12.47
N GLN A 265 8.07 27.42 -12.89
CA GLN A 265 8.01 28.87 -13.04
C GLN A 265 8.20 29.58 -11.70
N ASN A 266 7.46 29.16 -10.67
CA ASN A 266 7.58 29.73 -9.33
C ASN A 266 9.00 29.56 -8.78
N ALA A 267 9.63 28.40 -8.98
CA ALA A 267 11.00 28.16 -8.53
C ALA A 267 12.03 29.06 -9.24
N ILE A 268 11.94 29.22 -10.56
CA ILE A 268 12.82 30.11 -11.34
C ILE A 268 12.62 31.56 -10.88
N ASN A 269 11.37 32.03 -10.83
CA ASN A 269 11.04 33.39 -10.46
C ASN A 269 11.49 33.72 -9.03
N TYR A 270 11.29 32.80 -8.09
CA TYR A 270 11.74 32.98 -6.72
C TYR A 270 13.26 32.96 -6.60
N PHE A 271 13.96 32.13 -7.38
CA PHE A 271 15.42 32.13 -7.40
C PHE A 271 15.99 33.45 -7.94
N GLU A 272 15.36 34.03 -8.97
CA GLU A 272 15.80 35.28 -9.59
C GLU A 272 15.48 36.52 -8.74
N PHE A 273 14.26 36.61 -8.21
CA PHE A 273 13.75 37.83 -7.57
C PHE A 273 13.55 37.74 -6.05
N GLY A 274 13.57 36.53 -5.47
CA GLY A 274 13.26 36.29 -4.06
C GLY A 274 11.87 36.83 -3.69
N GLU A 275 11.78 37.53 -2.56
CA GLU A 275 10.52 38.13 -2.09
C GLU A 275 9.94 39.20 -3.03
N ARG A 276 10.76 39.79 -3.91
CA ARG A 276 10.30 40.78 -4.90
C ARG A 276 9.71 40.15 -6.16
N ALA A 277 9.56 38.82 -6.21
CA ALA A 277 9.05 38.13 -7.40
C ALA A 277 7.66 38.63 -7.82
N TYR A 278 6.76 38.92 -6.87
CA TYR A 278 5.42 39.43 -7.21
C TYR A 278 5.48 40.85 -7.79
N GLU A 279 6.28 41.73 -7.19
CA GLU A 279 6.49 43.09 -7.68
C GLU A 279 7.12 43.07 -9.08
N ALA A 280 8.17 42.27 -9.28
CA ALA A 280 8.87 42.17 -10.55
C ALA A 280 7.98 41.65 -11.70
N LEU A 281 7.07 40.72 -11.41
CA LEU A 281 6.25 40.05 -12.43
C LEU A 281 4.88 40.70 -12.63
N GLN A 282 4.28 41.24 -11.57
CA GLN A 282 2.90 41.75 -11.57
C GLN A 282 2.83 43.26 -11.32
N GLY A 283 3.96 43.93 -11.03
CA GLY A 283 4.00 45.36 -10.70
C GLY A 283 3.31 45.71 -9.38
N LEU A 284 3.10 44.72 -8.52
CA LEU A 284 2.39 44.86 -7.26
C LEU A 284 3.33 44.56 -6.09
N ASP A 285 3.56 45.56 -5.25
CA ASP A 285 4.21 45.34 -3.96
C ASP A 285 3.21 44.65 -3.01
N VAL A 286 3.62 43.52 -2.46
CA VAL A 286 2.80 42.70 -1.57
C VAL A 286 3.48 42.59 -0.21
N SER A 287 2.71 42.80 0.86
CA SER A 287 3.23 42.77 2.23
C SER A 287 3.32 41.36 2.82
N PHE A 288 3.02 40.31 2.05
CA PHE A 288 3.07 38.93 2.51
C PHE A 288 4.29 38.18 1.94
N ASP A 289 4.78 37.20 2.69
CA ASP A 289 5.84 36.28 2.25
C ASP A 289 5.31 35.37 1.14
N ILE A 290 5.95 35.44 -0.04
CA ILE A 290 5.49 34.71 -1.21
C ILE A 290 5.87 33.23 -1.18
N PHE A 291 6.94 32.88 -0.45
CA PHE A 291 7.44 31.52 -0.37
C PHE A 291 6.39 30.51 0.15
N PRO A 292 5.72 30.72 1.30
CA PRO A 292 4.70 29.80 1.78
C PRO A 292 3.46 29.77 0.89
N THR A 293 3.24 30.80 0.06
CA THR A 293 2.14 30.82 -0.90
C THR A 293 2.43 29.90 -2.07
N TRP A 294 3.58 30.08 -2.74
CA TRP A 294 3.99 29.29 -3.91
C TRP A 294 4.46 27.87 -3.56
N PHE A 295 5.09 27.70 -2.41
CA PHE A 295 5.73 26.44 -1.99
C PHE A 295 5.09 25.82 -0.76
N ASN A 296 3.77 26.01 -0.58
CA ASN A 296 3.00 25.45 0.53
C ASN A 296 3.12 23.92 0.70
N PHE A 297 3.65 23.21 -0.29
CA PHE A 297 3.88 21.77 -0.29
C PHE A 297 5.21 21.33 0.36
N MET A 298 6.18 22.21 0.57
CA MET A 298 7.52 21.84 1.04
C MET A 298 7.53 21.20 2.45
N GLY A 299 6.63 21.64 3.33
CA GLY A 299 6.47 21.07 4.67
C GLY A 299 5.36 20.01 4.80
N LYS A 300 4.70 19.64 3.70
CA LYS A 300 3.55 18.74 3.75
C LYS A 300 3.97 17.27 3.69
N ASP A 301 3.25 16.45 4.45
CA ASP A 301 3.31 15.01 4.36
C ASP A 301 2.55 14.52 3.10
N ALA A 302 3.24 13.83 2.22
CA ALA A 302 2.66 13.27 0.99
C ALA A 302 1.61 12.17 1.25
N LEU A 303 1.53 11.60 2.45
CA LEU A 303 0.41 10.73 2.85
C LEU A 303 -0.85 11.52 3.22
N LYS A 304 -0.79 12.86 3.24
CA LYS A 304 -1.88 13.75 3.69
C LYS A 304 -2.42 14.69 2.63
N ASP A 305 -1.63 15.05 1.62
CA ASP A 305 -2.00 15.97 0.53
C ASP A 305 -1.55 15.42 -0.85
N PRO A 306 -2.46 15.31 -1.85
CA PRO A 306 -2.13 14.85 -3.19
C PRO A 306 -1.08 15.71 -3.89
N LEU A 307 -0.39 15.10 -4.85
CA LEU A 307 0.63 15.72 -5.71
C LEU A 307 1.81 16.33 -4.95
N THR A 308 1.86 16.21 -3.63
CA THR A 308 2.95 16.72 -2.79
C THR A 308 4.28 16.19 -3.27
N LYS A 309 4.38 14.88 -3.59
CA LYS A 309 5.62 14.31 -4.10
C LYS A 309 6.00 14.85 -5.49
N LEU A 310 5.04 15.04 -6.39
CA LEU A 310 5.31 15.62 -7.71
C LEU A 310 5.92 17.01 -7.56
N ARG A 311 5.27 17.86 -6.76
CA ARG A 311 5.69 19.24 -6.53
C ARG A 311 7.05 19.32 -5.83
N GLN A 312 7.28 18.50 -4.81
CA GLN A 312 8.56 18.43 -4.09
C GLN A 312 9.70 17.93 -4.97
N ASP A 313 9.48 16.88 -5.76
CA ASP A 313 10.52 16.31 -6.64
C ASP A 313 10.92 17.34 -7.73
N ILE A 314 9.94 18.02 -8.35
CA ILE A 314 10.20 19.03 -9.38
C ILE A 314 10.89 20.25 -8.80
N TYR A 315 10.40 20.79 -7.68
CA TYR A 315 11.05 21.92 -7.02
C TYR A 315 12.51 21.62 -6.70
N LYS A 316 12.78 20.45 -6.11
CA LYS A 316 14.13 20.02 -5.80
C LYS A 316 14.99 19.93 -7.07
N GLN A 317 14.47 19.30 -8.12
CA GLN A 317 15.18 19.17 -9.40
C GLN A 317 15.57 20.53 -9.97
N VAL A 318 14.64 21.49 -10.01
CA VAL A 318 14.87 22.84 -10.56
C VAL A 318 15.87 23.63 -9.72
N MET A 319 15.72 23.60 -8.39
CA MET A 319 16.63 24.31 -7.49
C MET A 319 18.05 23.71 -7.49
N ASP A 320 18.18 22.39 -7.66
CA ASP A 320 19.49 21.74 -7.79
C ASP A 320 20.18 22.13 -9.11
N GLU A 321 19.41 22.38 -10.18
CA GLU A 321 19.95 22.86 -11.47
C GLU A 321 20.37 24.33 -11.42
N LEU A 322 19.53 25.21 -10.84
CA LEU A 322 19.81 26.65 -10.73
C LEU A 322 21.03 26.99 -9.85
N LYS A 323 21.44 26.07 -8.98
CA LYS A 323 22.61 26.22 -8.10
C LYS A 323 23.92 25.73 -8.71
N LYS A 324 23.87 25.05 -9.86
CA LYS A 324 25.07 24.70 -10.63
C LYS A 324 25.56 25.92 -11.39
#